data_AF-A0A2N0NKJ5-F1
#
_entry.id   AF-A0A2N0NKJ5-F1
#
_cell.length_a   1.000
_cell.length_b   1.000
_cell.length_c   1.000
_cell.angle_alpha   90.00
_cell.angle_beta   90.00
_cell.angle_gamma   90.00
#
_symmetry.space_group_name_H-M   'P 1'
#
loop_
_entity.id
_entity.type
_entity.pdbx_description
1 polymer ?
#
loop_
_entity_poly.entity_id
_entity_poly.type
_entity_poly.pdbx_seq_one_letter_code
_entity_poly.pdbx_strand_id
1 'polypeptide(L)'
;EGYHRLFSSLFQVIYEVSGQHIKFQHIHKEGIGCILADLDSAQAKGLGLALHDLDHERDWETHLTFIFKSCLVHFERNLHHKAFEKNTKNLIRQIPSASSKDEVNILLQQIKDTNDDGIEDWLKYYKQPYVLSSLNQFISNIDYEIWHKSGGNTNNAEAAHFMVNREGKQLKLLSAILRGKRYDERCYKTIEIHNKAGVSYTHIDKSEIKRTCGSITRKGFRNQKNKESVIDLTNNKLSNKSSSKRKLSPSTNRKSSKKSRKEPSENDNEILELEIEERKMALRERAIKARTAEIEVRKLEAEVEALELANLQQKQKV
;
A
#
# COMPACT_ATOMS: atom_id res chain seq x y z
N GLU A 1 -16.15 20.44 2.80
CA GLU A 1 -15.53 21.08 3.98
C GLU A 1 -14.45 20.20 4.63
N GLY A 2 -14.72 18.94 4.97
CA GLY A 2 -13.72 18.06 5.64
C GLY A 2 -12.37 17.94 4.91
N TYR A 3 -12.36 17.57 3.63
CA TYR A 3 -11.11 17.44 2.86
C TYR A 3 -10.39 18.77 2.64
N HIS A 4 -11.13 19.88 2.47
CA HIS A 4 -10.54 21.20 2.38
C HIS A 4 -9.77 21.55 3.66
N ARG A 5 -10.42 21.41 4.82
CA ARG A 5 -9.75 21.59 6.13
C ARG A 5 -8.56 20.64 6.29
N LEU A 6 -8.64 19.40 5.81
CA LEU A 6 -7.53 18.45 5.84
C LEU A 6 -6.31 18.98 5.07
N PHE A 7 -6.48 19.40 3.82
CA PHE A 7 -5.38 19.91 3.01
C PHE A 7 -4.83 21.23 3.55
N SER A 8 -5.68 22.18 3.94
CA SER A 8 -5.22 23.45 4.51
C SER A 8 -4.47 23.23 5.83
N SER A 9 -4.94 22.32 6.70
CA SER A 9 -4.22 21.95 7.92
C SER A 9 -2.89 21.26 7.63
N LEU A 10 -2.84 20.40 6.61
CA LEU A 10 -1.59 19.76 6.19
C LEU A 10 -0.56 20.79 5.74
N PHE A 11 -0.97 21.75 4.89
CA PHE A 11 -0.08 22.80 4.39
C PHE A 11 0.45 23.67 5.54
N GLN A 12 -0.41 23.98 6.50
CA GLN A 12 -0.06 24.73 7.70
C GLN A 12 0.93 23.96 8.59
N VAL A 13 0.68 22.68 8.86
CA VAL A 13 1.58 21.84 9.67
C VAL A 13 2.96 21.69 9.01
N ILE A 14 3.03 21.57 7.68
CA ILE A 14 4.30 21.54 6.95
C ILE A 14 5.10 22.82 7.22
N TYR A 15 4.44 23.99 7.18
CA TYR A 15 5.08 25.26 7.50
C TYR A 15 5.54 25.31 8.97
N GLU A 16 4.71 24.91 9.91
CA GLU A 16 5.04 24.93 11.34
C GLU A 16 6.25 24.04 11.69
N VAL A 17 6.38 22.89 11.04
CA VAL A 17 7.46 21.94 11.30
C VAL A 17 8.75 22.29 10.56
N SER A 18 8.64 22.77 9.32
CA SER A 18 9.82 22.99 8.46
C SER A 18 10.28 24.46 8.37
N GLY A 19 9.43 25.41 8.78
CA GLY A 19 9.60 26.84 8.52
C GLY A 19 9.39 27.24 7.04
N GLN A 20 9.03 26.29 6.17
CA GLN A 20 8.87 26.52 4.73
C GLN A 20 7.44 26.26 4.29
N HIS A 21 6.87 27.20 3.54
CA HIS A 21 5.57 26.99 2.91
C HIS A 21 5.68 25.93 1.81
N ILE A 22 4.68 25.06 1.73
CA ILE A 22 4.52 24.16 0.60
C ILE A 22 4.37 24.96 -0.70
N LYS A 23 5.11 24.55 -1.73
CA LYS A 23 5.08 25.19 -3.05
C LYS A 23 4.57 24.22 -4.10
N PHE A 24 3.94 24.79 -5.11
CA PHE A 24 3.31 24.10 -6.22
C PHE A 24 3.82 24.66 -7.53
N GLN A 25 4.19 23.79 -8.47
CA GLN A 25 4.85 24.16 -9.71
C GLN A 25 4.03 25.16 -10.53
N HIS A 26 2.71 24.98 -10.62
CA HIS A 26 1.87 25.84 -11.44
C HIS A 26 1.69 27.25 -10.88
N ILE A 27 1.66 27.37 -9.54
CA ILE A 27 1.51 28.63 -8.80
C ILE A 27 2.87 29.34 -8.65
N HIS A 28 3.87 28.63 -8.14
CA HIS A 28 5.14 29.20 -7.67
C HIS A 28 6.32 28.97 -8.63
N LYS A 29 6.12 28.21 -9.71
CA LYS A 29 7.17 27.76 -10.66
C LYS A 29 8.22 26.81 -10.05
N GLU A 30 7.96 26.30 -8.85
CA GLU A 30 8.74 25.29 -8.15
C GLU A 30 7.86 24.45 -7.21
N GLY A 31 8.38 23.29 -6.76
CA GLY A 31 7.74 22.44 -5.77
C GLY A 31 6.93 21.29 -6.37
N ILE A 32 5.78 20.97 -5.79
CA ILE A 32 4.96 19.84 -6.20
C ILE A 32 4.30 20.15 -7.54
N GLY A 33 4.63 19.37 -8.57
CA GLY A 33 4.04 19.52 -9.91
C GLY A 33 2.91 18.54 -10.24
N CYS A 34 2.72 17.49 -9.44
CA CYS A 34 1.68 16.49 -9.68
C CYS A 34 1.29 15.77 -8.39
N ILE A 35 -0.01 15.54 -8.21
CA ILE A 35 -0.59 14.76 -7.13
C ILE A 35 -1.43 13.64 -7.77
N LEU A 36 -1.04 12.40 -7.50
CA LEU A 36 -1.74 11.21 -7.97
C LEU A 36 -2.77 10.74 -6.92
N ALA A 37 -4.03 10.59 -7.29
CA ALA A 37 -5.09 10.12 -6.39
C ALA A 37 -6.20 9.32 -7.09
N ASP A 38 -7.13 8.78 -6.30
CA ASP A 38 -8.12 7.78 -6.72
C ASP A 38 -9.40 8.35 -7.36
N LEU A 39 -9.32 9.52 -8.00
CA LEU A 39 -10.44 10.23 -8.66
C LEU A 39 -11.72 10.34 -7.78
N ASP A 40 -11.55 10.51 -6.47
CA ASP A 40 -12.64 10.81 -5.55
C ASP A 40 -13.00 12.31 -5.63
N SER A 41 -14.25 12.61 -5.99
CA SER A 41 -14.71 13.99 -6.23
C SER A 41 -14.62 14.88 -4.98
N ALA A 42 -14.83 14.34 -3.78
CA ALA A 42 -14.79 15.12 -2.55
C ALA A 42 -13.35 15.45 -2.15
N GLN A 43 -12.42 14.51 -2.34
CA GLN A 43 -10.98 14.72 -2.18
C GLN A 43 -10.45 15.73 -3.18
N ALA A 44 -10.74 15.55 -4.48
CA ALA A 44 -10.31 16.44 -5.54
C ALA A 44 -10.80 17.88 -5.28
N LYS A 45 -12.08 18.05 -4.97
CA LYS A 45 -12.64 19.36 -4.60
C LYS A 45 -11.98 19.96 -3.36
N GLY A 46 -11.71 19.14 -2.34
CA GLY A 46 -10.99 19.58 -1.14
C GLY A 46 -9.59 20.11 -1.45
N LEU A 47 -8.84 19.42 -2.30
CA LEU A 47 -7.52 19.85 -2.76
C LEU A 47 -7.61 21.14 -3.57
N GLY A 48 -8.53 21.20 -4.54
CA GLY A 48 -8.71 22.39 -5.38
C GLY A 48 -9.05 23.63 -4.56
N LEU A 49 -9.91 23.51 -3.54
CA LEU A 49 -10.24 24.61 -2.64
C LEU A 49 -9.04 25.07 -1.81
N ALA A 50 -8.25 24.12 -1.29
CA ALA A 50 -7.03 24.47 -0.55
C ALA A 50 -5.98 25.15 -1.44
N LEU A 51 -5.93 24.82 -2.74
CA LEU A 51 -5.07 25.51 -3.70
C LEU A 51 -5.61 26.90 -4.06
N HIS A 52 -6.92 27.05 -4.17
CA HIS A 52 -7.56 28.35 -4.39
C HIS A 52 -7.29 29.33 -3.23
N ASP A 53 -7.23 28.84 -1.99
CA ASP A 53 -6.83 29.65 -0.83
C ASP A 53 -5.38 30.15 -0.91
N LEU A 54 -4.51 29.45 -1.66
CA LEU A 54 -3.11 29.85 -1.88
C LEU A 54 -2.96 30.80 -3.07
N ASP A 55 -3.80 30.65 -4.09
CA ASP A 55 -3.79 31.45 -5.32
C ASP A 55 -5.23 31.70 -5.80
N HIS A 56 -5.75 32.90 -5.56
CA HIS A 56 -7.11 33.25 -5.95
C HIS A 56 -7.28 33.59 -7.44
N GLU A 57 -6.21 33.61 -8.24
CA GLU A 57 -6.30 33.91 -9.69
C GLU A 57 -7.10 32.87 -10.47
N ARG A 58 -7.16 31.63 -9.96
CA ARG A 58 -7.80 30.49 -10.62
C ARG A 58 -8.86 29.92 -9.71
N ASP A 59 -9.95 29.43 -10.29
CA ASP A 59 -10.92 28.65 -9.53
C ASP A 59 -10.34 27.27 -9.14
N TRP A 60 -11.02 26.59 -8.21
CA TRP A 60 -10.60 25.31 -7.69
C TRP A 60 -10.55 24.18 -8.74
N GLU A 61 -11.42 24.18 -9.75
CA GLU A 61 -11.40 23.18 -10.83
C GLU A 61 -10.23 23.44 -11.77
N THR A 62 -10.00 24.70 -12.10
CA THR A 62 -8.88 25.14 -12.91
C THR A 62 -7.57 24.73 -12.27
N HIS A 63 -7.37 24.93 -10.96
CA HIS A 63 -6.16 24.45 -10.27
C HIS A 63 -5.91 22.96 -10.45
N LEU A 64 -6.96 22.13 -10.40
CA LEU A 64 -6.81 20.69 -10.53
C LEU A 64 -6.31 20.29 -11.92
N THR A 65 -6.60 21.05 -12.97
CA THR A 65 -6.09 20.75 -14.33
C THR A 65 -4.57 20.88 -14.43
N PHE A 66 -3.92 21.61 -13.51
CA PHE A 66 -2.48 21.83 -13.48
C PHE A 66 -1.70 20.89 -12.55
N ILE A 67 -2.37 20.06 -11.75
CA ILE A 67 -1.70 19.29 -10.69
C ILE A 67 -2.28 17.90 -10.46
N PHE A 68 -3.55 17.65 -10.77
CA PHE A 68 -4.22 16.42 -10.40
C PHE A 68 -4.09 15.35 -11.48
N LYS A 69 -3.60 14.17 -11.10
CA LYS A 69 -3.52 12.99 -11.96
C LYS A 69 -4.33 11.85 -11.34
N SER A 70 -5.11 11.16 -12.16
CA SER A 70 -5.94 10.05 -11.70
C SER A 70 -5.20 8.72 -11.75
N CYS A 71 -5.43 7.89 -10.73
CA CYS A 71 -4.98 6.51 -10.71
C CYS A 71 -5.70 5.67 -11.78
N LEU A 72 -4.94 5.14 -12.75
CA LEU A 72 -5.51 4.36 -13.85
C LEU A 72 -6.06 3.01 -13.39
N VAL A 73 -5.53 2.44 -12.31
CA VAL A 73 -6.06 1.19 -11.71
C VAL A 73 -7.45 1.42 -11.13
N HIS A 74 -7.67 2.55 -10.45
CA HIS A 74 -8.98 2.90 -9.93
C HIS A 74 -9.97 3.25 -11.05
N PHE A 75 -9.52 3.97 -12.07
CA PHE A 75 -10.30 4.20 -13.28
C PHE A 75 -10.78 2.89 -13.92
N GLU A 76 -9.87 1.94 -14.15
CA GLU A 76 -10.20 0.64 -14.75
C GLU A 76 -11.14 -0.19 -13.86
N ARG A 77 -10.91 -0.19 -12.54
CA ARG A 77 -11.79 -0.87 -11.58
C ARG A 77 -13.20 -0.28 -11.60
N ASN A 78 -13.32 1.04 -11.59
CA ASN A 78 -14.60 1.75 -11.69
C ASN A 78 -15.32 1.42 -13.01
N LEU A 79 -14.59 1.37 -14.13
CA LEU A 79 -15.13 0.98 -15.43
C LEU A 79 -15.62 -0.47 -15.45
N HIS A 80 -14.87 -1.38 -14.83
CA HIS A 80 -15.23 -2.80 -14.76
C HIS A 80 -16.61 -2.99 -14.10
N HIS A 81 -16.91 -2.21 -13.06
CA HIS A 81 -18.19 -2.25 -12.34
C HIS A 81 -19.38 -1.64 -13.11
N LYS A 82 -19.15 -0.93 -14.22
CA LYS A 82 -20.24 -0.40 -15.05
C LYS A 82 -20.84 -1.49 -15.93
N ALA A 83 -22.14 -1.45 -16.15
CA ALA A 83 -22.88 -2.39 -16.99
C ALA A 83 -22.82 -2.06 -18.49
N PHE A 84 -21.74 -1.40 -18.93
CA PHE A 84 -21.51 -1.05 -20.32
C PHE A 84 -21.12 -2.26 -21.17
N GLU A 85 -21.45 -2.19 -22.46
CA GLU A 85 -21.02 -3.17 -23.45
C GLU A 85 -19.50 -3.21 -23.57
N LYS A 86 -18.98 -4.35 -24.05
CA LYS A 86 -17.54 -4.55 -24.23
C LYS A 86 -16.93 -3.49 -25.16
N ASN A 87 -17.66 -3.11 -26.22
CA ASN A 87 -17.18 -2.11 -27.17
C ASN A 87 -17.04 -0.73 -26.51
N THR A 88 -18.07 -0.28 -25.78
CA THR A 88 -18.04 0.98 -25.01
C THR A 88 -16.89 1.00 -24.01
N LYS A 89 -16.68 -0.09 -23.26
CA LYS A 89 -15.54 -0.20 -22.33
C LYS A 89 -14.19 -0.11 -23.06
N ASN A 90 -14.06 -0.68 -24.25
CA ASN A 90 -12.83 -0.60 -25.03
C ASN A 90 -12.56 0.82 -25.54
N LEU A 91 -13.58 1.58 -25.92
CA LEU A 91 -13.44 3.00 -26.27
C LEU A 91 -13.01 3.83 -25.06
N ILE A 92 -13.63 3.62 -23.90
CA ILE A 92 -13.29 4.34 -22.66
C ILE A 92 -11.82 4.09 -22.26
N ARG A 93 -11.32 2.86 -22.43
CA ARG A 93 -9.92 2.51 -22.11
C ARG A 93 -8.89 3.22 -22.97
N GLN A 94 -9.27 3.75 -24.13
CA GLN A 94 -8.36 4.46 -25.03
C GLN A 94 -8.13 5.91 -24.60
N ILE A 95 -9.01 6.49 -23.77
CA ILE A 95 -8.93 7.90 -23.34
C ILE A 95 -7.56 8.24 -22.72
N PRO A 96 -7.01 7.46 -21.77
CA PRO A 96 -5.73 7.83 -21.15
C PRO A 96 -4.54 7.77 -22.10
N SER A 97 -4.61 6.95 -23.16
CA SER A 97 -3.55 6.75 -24.14
C SER A 97 -3.70 7.56 -25.43
N ALA A 98 -4.81 8.29 -25.60
CA ALA A 98 -5.03 9.11 -26.78
C ALA A 98 -3.91 10.16 -26.93
N SER A 99 -3.44 10.34 -28.16
CA SER A 99 -2.24 11.09 -28.53
C SER A 99 -2.49 12.57 -28.81
N SER A 100 -3.74 13.02 -28.75
CA SER A 100 -4.10 14.42 -28.96
C SER A 100 -5.45 14.77 -28.32
N LYS A 101 -5.69 16.06 -28.15
CA LYS A 101 -6.99 16.59 -27.69
C LYS A 101 -8.13 16.22 -28.66
N ASP A 102 -7.86 16.25 -29.96
CA ASP A 102 -8.85 15.92 -30.98
C ASP A 102 -9.22 14.44 -30.94
N GLU A 103 -8.24 13.55 -30.75
CA GLU A 103 -8.49 12.12 -30.59
C GLU A 103 -9.34 11.83 -29.34
N VAL A 104 -9.07 12.51 -28.21
CA VAL A 104 -9.92 12.42 -27.01
C VAL A 104 -11.36 12.85 -27.32
N ASN A 105 -11.54 13.96 -28.05
CA ASN A 105 -12.88 14.44 -28.42
C ASN A 105 -13.62 13.45 -29.34
N ILE A 106 -12.91 12.86 -30.31
CA ILE A 106 -13.45 11.81 -31.19
C ILE A 106 -13.89 10.59 -30.36
N LEU A 107 -13.05 10.13 -29.43
CA LEU A 107 -13.39 9.02 -28.53
C LEU A 107 -14.63 9.34 -27.69
N LEU A 108 -14.71 10.55 -27.11
CA LEU A 108 -15.88 10.97 -26.32
C LEU A 108 -17.16 11.00 -27.15
N GLN A 109 -17.08 11.34 -28.44
CA GLN A 109 -18.22 11.28 -29.35
C GLN A 109 -18.60 9.83 -29.67
N GLN A 110 -17.64 8.98 -30.02
CA GLN A 110 -17.87 7.55 -30.27
C GLN A 110 -18.49 6.83 -29.06
N ILE A 111 -18.05 7.18 -27.85
CA ILE A 111 -18.62 6.65 -26.59
C ILE A 111 -20.06 7.11 -26.41
N LYS A 112 -20.38 8.36 -26.75
CA LYS A 112 -21.76 8.86 -26.69
C LYS A 112 -22.67 8.08 -27.66
N ASP A 113 -22.16 7.80 -28.85
CA ASP A 113 -22.91 7.16 -29.92
C ASP A 113 -23.20 5.67 -29.65
N THR A 114 -22.58 5.05 -28.64
CA THR A 114 -22.92 3.66 -28.25
C THR A 114 -24.28 3.53 -27.59
N ASN A 115 -24.82 4.63 -27.03
CA ASN A 115 -26.13 4.67 -26.37
C ASN A 115 -26.31 3.61 -25.25
N ASP A 116 -25.23 3.23 -24.58
CA ASP A 116 -25.29 2.36 -23.40
C ASP A 116 -26.08 3.02 -22.26
N ASP A 117 -26.84 2.22 -21.50
CA ASP A 117 -27.58 2.71 -20.34
C ASP A 117 -26.61 3.34 -19.30
N GLY A 118 -26.89 4.59 -18.91
CA GLY A 118 -26.05 5.38 -18.01
C GLY A 118 -24.79 6.00 -18.65
N ILE A 119 -24.62 5.93 -19.97
CA ILE A 119 -23.44 6.53 -20.63
C ILE A 119 -23.45 8.05 -20.60
N GLU A 120 -24.62 8.68 -20.70
CA GLU A 120 -24.75 10.14 -20.63
C GLU A 120 -24.36 10.68 -19.25
N ASP A 121 -24.76 10.01 -18.16
CA ASP A 121 -24.35 10.37 -16.80
C ASP A 121 -22.85 10.17 -16.60
N TRP A 122 -22.28 9.11 -17.16
CA TRP A 122 -20.85 8.87 -17.14
C TRP A 122 -20.10 9.98 -17.89
N LEU A 123 -20.54 10.33 -19.10
CA LEU A 123 -19.95 11.41 -19.88
C LEU A 123 -20.09 12.76 -19.18
N LYS A 124 -21.21 13.04 -18.53
CA LYS A 124 -21.41 14.27 -17.75
C LYS A 124 -20.36 14.43 -16.65
N TYR A 125 -20.03 13.35 -15.94
CA TYR A 125 -18.98 13.37 -14.93
C TYR A 125 -17.57 13.47 -15.55
N TYR A 126 -17.26 12.60 -16.52
CA TYR A 126 -15.91 12.50 -17.09
C TYR A 126 -15.54 13.64 -18.05
N LYS A 127 -16.51 14.40 -18.56
CA LYS A 127 -16.29 15.63 -19.34
C LYS A 127 -15.99 16.86 -18.47
N GLN A 128 -16.10 16.76 -17.15
CA GLN A 128 -15.67 17.85 -16.28
C GLN A 128 -14.18 18.15 -16.53
N PRO A 129 -13.78 19.42 -16.69
CA PRO A 129 -12.42 19.78 -17.11
C PRO A 129 -11.33 19.11 -16.25
N TYR A 130 -11.46 19.20 -14.93
CA TYR A 130 -10.48 18.61 -14.01
C TYR A 130 -10.43 17.08 -14.07
N VAL A 131 -11.56 16.42 -14.35
CA VAL A 131 -11.63 14.96 -14.45
C VAL A 131 -10.91 14.51 -15.72
N LEU A 132 -11.24 15.11 -16.87
CA LEU A 132 -10.64 14.72 -18.13
C LEU A 132 -9.15 15.05 -18.18
N SER A 133 -8.75 16.25 -17.72
CA SER A 133 -7.35 16.67 -17.59
C SER A 133 -6.54 15.74 -16.69
N SER A 134 -7.17 15.06 -15.74
CA SER A 134 -6.47 14.12 -14.85
C SER A 134 -6.17 12.75 -15.48
N LEU A 135 -6.81 12.43 -16.60
CA LEU A 135 -6.69 11.13 -17.27
C LEU A 135 -5.75 11.17 -18.47
N ASN A 136 -5.70 12.29 -19.19
CA ASN A 136 -4.94 12.40 -20.44
C ASN A 136 -3.99 13.61 -20.43
N GLN A 137 -2.74 13.36 -20.83
CA GLN A 137 -1.66 14.38 -20.81
C GLN A 137 -1.90 15.56 -21.76
N PHE A 138 -2.56 15.34 -22.89
CA PHE A 138 -2.82 16.39 -23.89
C PHE A 138 -4.01 17.28 -23.52
N ILE A 139 -4.80 16.85 -22.52
CA ILE A 139 -5.87 17.65 -21.92
C ILE A 139 -5.41 18.32 -20.62
N SER A 140 -4.39 17.75 -19.97
CA SER A 140 -3.80 18.29 -18.75
C SER A 140 -2.99 19.54 -19.01
N ASN A 141 -2.93 20.42 -18.02
CA ASN A 141 -1.98 21.55 -17.98
C ASN A 141 -0.74 21.21 -17.12
N ILE A 142 -0.61 19.97 -16.64
CA ILE A 142 0.60 19.48 -15.98
C ILE A 142 1.74 19.46 -17.01
N ASP A 143 2.93 19.88 -16.59
CA ASP A 143 4.14 19.81 -17.43
C ASP A 143 4.39 18.39 -17.95
N TYR A 144 4.81 18.28 -19.22
CA TYR A 144 5.00 17.00 -19.90
C TYR A 144 5.99 16.09 -19.16
N GLU A 145 7.13 16.62 -18.72
CA GLU A 145 8.12 15.80 -18.01
C GLU A 145 7.60 15.34 -16.66
N ILE A 146 6.90 16.23 -15.94
CA ILE A 146 6.31 15.90 -14.64
C ILE A 146 5.23 14.83 -14.81
N TRP A 147 4.37 14.94 -15.82
CA TRP A 147 3.34 13.94 -16.10
C TRP A 147 3.95 12.56 -16.35
N HIS A 148 5.01 12.49 -17.16
CA HIS A 148 5.66 11.22 -17.53
C HIS A 148 6.45 10.60 -16.38
N LYS A 149 7.12 11.43 -15.55
CA LYS A 149 7.82 10.97 -14.34
C LYS A 149 6.84 10.51 -13.25
N SER A 150 5.62 11.03 -13.26
CA SER A 150 4.57 10.65 -12.29
C SER A 150 4.00 9.26 -12.58
N GLY A 151 3.95 8.41 -11.56
CA GLY A 151 3.35 7.07 -11.66
C GLY A 151 1.89 7.09 -12.13
N GLY A 152 1.42 5.95 -12.66
CA GLY A 152 0.03 5.75 -13.09
C GLY A 152 -0.85 4.99 -12.08
N ASN A 153 -0.29 4.57 -10.94
CA ASN A 153 -1.00 3.82 -9.91
C ASN A 153 -0.66 4.31 -8.50
N THR A 154 -1.61 4.12 -7.58
CA THR A 154 -1.50 4.51 -6.17
C THR A 154 -1.01 3.36 -5.28
N ASN A 155 -0.36 2.33 -5.84
CA ASN A 155 0.08 1.14 -5.09
C ASN A 155 0.93 1.49 -3.86
N ASN A 156 1.80 2.50 -3.97
CA ASN A 156 2.61 2.95 -2.84
C ASN A 156 1.74 3.55 -1.72
N ALA A 157 0.74 4.36 -2.08
CA ALA A 157 -0.20 4.93 -1.13
C ALA A 157 -1.12 3.86 -0.53
N GLU A 158 -1.63 2.92 -1.34
CA GLU A 158 -2.42 1.78 -0.88
C GLU A 158 -1.63 0.89 0.09
N ALA A 159 -0.36 0.61 -0.22
CA ALA A 159 0.54 -0.18 0.62
C ALA A 159 0.82 0.54 1.94
N ALA A 160 1.12 1.84 1.92
CA ALA A 160 1.32 2.65 3.11
C ALA A 160 0.06 2.63 4.00
N HIS A 161 -1.11 2.86 3.40
CA HIS A 161 -2.39 2.80 4.11
C HIS A 161 -2.65 1.40 4.71
N PHE A 162 -2.34 0.34 3.97
CA PHE A 162 -2.43 -1.03 4.49
C PHE A 162 -1.49 -1.27 5.68
N MET A 163 -0.26 -0.77 5.62
CA MET A 163 0.72 -0.92 6.70
C MET A 163 0.29 -0.23 7.98
N VAL A 164 -0.16 1.03 7.91
CA VAL A 164 -0.67 1.76 9.08
C VAL A 164 -1.87 1.01 9.68
N ASN A 165 -2.77 0.54 8.83
CA ASN A 165 -3.95 -0.22 9.26
C ASN A 165 -3.64 -1.54 9.98
N ARG A 166 -2.45 -2.12 9.78
CA ARG A 166 -2.02 -3.31 10.54
C ARG A 166 -1.77 -3.01 12.01
N GLU A 167 -1.52 -1.75 12.38
CA GLU A 167 -1.41 -1.32 13.77
C GLU A 167 -2.79 -1.29 14.46
N GLY A 168 -3.88 -1.40 13.70
CA GLY A 168 -5.25 -1.53 14.18
C GLY A 168 -6.21 -0.62 13.43
N LYS A 169 -7.45 -1.10 13.26
CA LYS A 169 -8.56 -0.37 12.63
C LYS A 169 -9.65 -0.06 13.67
N GLN A 170 -10.52 0.91 13.36
CA GLN A 170 -11.70 1.26 14.18
C GLN A 170 -11.32 1.62 15.63
N LEU A 171 -10.24 2.39 15.79
CA LEU A 171 -9.75 2.81 17.09
C LEU A 171 -10.40 4.11 17.54
N LYS A 172 -10.47 4.32 18.86
CA LYS A 172 -10.75 5.66 19.42
C LYS A 172 -9.64 6.62 18.95
N LEU A 173 -10.00 7.89 18.72
CA LEU A 173 -9.10 8.90 18.13
C LEU A 173 -7.72 8.96 18.81
N LEU A 174 -7.68 9.09 20.14
CA LEU A 174 -6.42 9.12 20.89
C LEU A 174 -5.59 7.86 20.69
N SER A 175 -6.22 6.68 20.66
CA SER A 175 -5.53 5.42 20.42
C SER A 175 -4.99 5.33 18.99
N ALA A 176 -5.72 5.87 18.00
CA ALA A 176 -5.25 5.95 16.62
C ALA A 176 -4.00 6.84 16.52
N ILE A 177 -4.02 8.02 17.14
CA ILE A 177 -2.88 8.96 17.17
C ILE A 177 -1.66 8.31 17.82
N LEU A 178 -1.82 7.70 19.00
CA LEU A 178 -0.71 7.07 19.72
C LEU A 178 -0.13 5.84 19.01
N ARG A 179 -0.94 5.12 18.21
CA ARG A 179 -0.45 4.00 17.39
C ARG A 179 0.22 4.50 16.11
N GLY A 180 -0.34 5.53 15.47
CA GLY A 180 0.30 6.22 14.34
C GLY A 180 1.70 6.72 14.70
N LYS A 181 1.83 7.44 15.83
CA LYS A 181 3.12 7.90 16.34
C LYS A 181 4.14 6.75 16.51
N ARG A 182 3.72 5.63 17.11
CA ARG A 182 4.59 4.45 17.30
C ARG A 182 4.99 3.79 15.99
N TYR A 183 4.12 3.82 14.98
CA TYR A 183 4.43 3.34 13.64
C TYR A 183 5.46 4.25 12.98
N ASP A 184 5.26 5.57 13.03
CA ASP A 184 6.19 6.55 12.44
C ASP A 184 7.57 6.42 13.08
N GLU A 185 7.66 6.33 14.41
CA GLU A 185 8.92 6.08 15.14
C GLU A 185 9.63 4.80 14.66
N ARG A 186 8.87 3.74 14.34
CA ARG A 186 9.43 2.49 13.82
C ARG A 186 9.96 2.68 12.40
N CYS A 187 9.22 3.38 11.55
CA CYS A 187 9.64 3.71 10.19
C CYS A 187 10.93 4.54 10.19
N TYR A 188 11.04 5.56 11.04
CA TYR A 188 12.26 6.35 11.18
C TYR A 188 13.46 5.51 11.62
N LYS A 189 13.30 4.66 12.64
CA LYS A 189 14.36 3.75 13.08
C LYS A 189 14.80 2.80 11.97
N THR A 190 13.85 2.28 11.19
CA THR A 190 14.14 1.43 10.03
C THR A 190 14.97 2.17 8.98
N ILE A 191 14.62 3.42 8.65
CA ILE A 191 15.38 4.26 7.72
C ILE A 191 16.78 4.53 8.25
N GLU A 192 16.90 4.88 9.53
CA GLU A 192 18.18 5.16 10.19
C GLU A 192 19.12 3.93 10.15
N ILE A 193 18.60 2.75 10.50
CA ILE A 193 19.35 1.49 10.44
C ILE A 193 19.79 1.19 9.01
N HIS A 194 18.91 1.38 8.03
CA HIS A 194 19.25 1.18 6.63
C HIS A 194 20.39 2.10 6.18
N ASN A 195 20.31 3.38 6.52
CA ASN A 195 21.35 4.36 6.18
C ASN A 195 22.70 4.03 6.84
N LYS A 196 22.70 3.49 8.07
CA LYS A 196 23.92 3.10 8.79
C LYS A 196 24.53 1.78 8.29
N ALA A 197 23.71 0.78 8.02
CA ALA A 197 24.17 -0.59 7.75
C ALA A 197 24.19 -0.93 6.24
N GLY A 198 23.54 -0.14 5.38
CA GLY A 198 23.31 -0.46 3.97
C GLY A 198 22.31 -1.61 3.74
N VAL A 199 21.83 -2.26 4.81
CA VAL A 199 20.92 -3.40 4.74
C VAL A 199 19.48 -2.91 4.81
N SER A 200 18.70 -3.16 3.76
CA SER A 200 17.28 -2.80 3.74
C SER A 200 16.49 -3.67 4.70
N TYR A 201 15.57 -3.06 5.44
CA TYR A 201 14.63 -3.79 6.28
C TYR A 201 13.66 -4.61 5.41
N THR A 202 13.57 -5.91 5.71
CA THR A 202 12.62 -6.80 5.05
C THR A 202 11.58 -7.27 6.06
N HIS A 203 10.31 -7.00 5.78
CA HIS A 203 9.19 -7.53 6.58
C HIS A 203 9.07 -9.07 6.52
N ILE A 204 9.79 -9.68 5.59
CA ILE A 204 9.88 -11.12 5.43
C ILE A 204 11.19 -11.54 6.09
N ASP A 205 11.09 -12.52 6.96
CA ASP A 205 12.25 -13.19 7.50
C ASP A 205 12.97 -13.93 6.36
N LYS A 206 14.16 -13.42 6.02
CA LYS A 206 15.03 -13.97 4.99
C LYS A 206 16.15 -14.81 5.60
N SER A 207 16.01 -15.28 6.84
CA SER A 207 16.91 -16.27 7.43
C SER A 207 17.02 -17.49 6.51
N GLU A 208 18.17 -18.14 6.54
CA GLU A 208 18.40 -19.35 5.75
C GLU A 208 17.33 -20.41 6.05
N ILE A 209 16.92 -20.49 7.33
CA ILE A 209 15.86 -21.36 7.81
C ILE A 209 14.52 -21.02 7.13
N LYS A 210 14.08 -19.76 7.12
CA LYS A 210 12.83 -19.38 6.45
C LYS A 210 12.88 -19.52 4.93
N ARG A 211 14.05 -19.32 4.31
CA ARG A 211 14.25 -19.61 2.87
C ARG A 211 14.08 -21.09 2.59
N THR A 212 14.65 -21.95 3.43
CA THR A 212 14.55 -23.41 3.34
C THR A 212 13.12 -23.89 3.55
N CYS A 213 12.42 -23.43 4.60
CA CYS A 213 11.00 -23.74 4.82
C CYS A 213 10.13 -23.29 3.64
N GLY A 214 10.38 -22.11 3.07
CA GLY A 214 9.69 -21.64 1.87
C GLY A 214 9.98 -22.50 0.63
N SER A 215 11.20 -23.02 0.49
CA SER A 215 11.58 -23.95 -0.58
C SER A 215 10.86 -25.30 -0.45
N ILE A 216 10.83 -25.87 0.76
CA ILE A 216 10.10 -27.10 1.11
C ILE A 216 8.61 -26.94 0.79
N THR A 217 8.01 -25.83 1.23
CA THR A 217 6.59 -25.50 0.96
C THR A 217 6.30 -25.45 -0.54
N ARG A 218 7.13 -24.74 -1.32
CA ARG A 218 6.97 -24.66 -2.79
C ARG A 218 7.12 -26.01 -3.48
N LYS A 219 8.08 -26.84 -3.05
CA LYS A 219 8.25 -28.22 -3.54
C LYS A 219 7.01 -29.06 -3.24
N GLY A 220 6.46 -28.98 -2.02
CA GLY A 220 5.22 -29.65 -1.64
C GLY A 220 4.03 -29.30 -2.53
N PHE A 221 3.82 -28.00 -2.80
CA PHE A 221 2.75 -27.55 -3.71
C PHE A 221 2.96 -28.00 -5.17
N ARG A 222 4.20 -28.01 -5.66
CA ARG A 222 4.52 -28.50 -7.02
C ARG A 222 4.25 -30.00 -7.15
N ASN A 223 4.56 -30.77 -6.11
CA ASN A 223 4.33 -32.21 -6.07
C ASN A 223 2.83 -32.57 -5.95
N GLN A 224 2.02 -31.73 -5.30
CA GLN A 224 0.56 -31.89 -5.28
C GLN A 224 -0.07 -31.62 -6.66
N LYS A 225 0.32 -30.53 -7.34
CA LYS A 225 -0.18 -30.22 -8.69
C LYS A 225 0.16 -31.30 -9.73
N ASN A 226 1.33 -31.92 -9.62
CA ASN A 226 1.74 -33.01 -10.52
C ASN A 226 1.04 -34.35 -10.22
N LYS A 227 0.47 -34.53 -9.01
CA LYS A 227 -0.33 -35.71 -8.66
C LYS A 227 -1.80 -35.58 -9.10
N GLU A 228 -2.33 -34.35 -9.21
CA GLU A 228 -3.69 -34.10 -9.71
C GLU A 228 -3.81 -34.22 -11.24
N SER A 229 -2.69 -34.23 -11.99
CA SER A 229 -2.71 -34.32 -13.47
C SER A 229 -2.75 -35.74 -14.05
N VAL A 230 -2.99 -36.77 -13.23
CA VAL A 230 -3.11 -38.17 -13.68
C VAL A 230 -4.41 -38.75 -13.13
N ILE A 231 -5.49 -38.71 -13.93
CA ILE A 231 -6.78 -39.45 -13.93
C ILE A 231 -7.71 -38.59 -14.85
N ASP A 232 -8.34 -39.01 -15.94
CA ASP A 232 -8.48 -40.30 -16.63
C ASP A 232 -8.88 -39.99 -18.10
N LEU A 233 -8.14 -40.52 -19.07
CA LEU A 233 -8.48 -40.47 -20.51
C LEU A 233 -9.32 -41.69 -20.88
N THR A 234 -10.45 -41.94 -20.22
CA THR A 234 -11.44 -42.91 -20.72
C THR A 234 -12.86 -42.55 -20.24
N ASN A 235 -13.64 -41.91 -21.13
CA ASN A 235 -15.03 -42.29 -21.44
C ASN A 235 -15.71 -41.21 -22.29
N ASN A 236 -15.62 -41.39 -23.61
CA ASN A 236 -16.64 -40.91 -24.52
C ASN A 236 -17.95 -41.63 -24.21
N LYS A 237 -18.97 -40.92 -23.73
CA LYS A 237 -20.37 -41.20 -24.07
C LYS A 237 -21.25 -39.97 -23.86
N LEU A 238 -21.91 -39.58 -24.94
CA LEU A 238 -22.96 -38.57 -25.02
C LEU A 238 -24.07 -38.79 -23.99
N SER A 239 -24.58 -37.71 -23.40
CA SER A 239 -26.04 -37.53 -23.26
C SER A 239 -26.42 -36.05 -23.17
N ASN A 240 -27.32 -35.65 -24.09
CA ASN A 240 -28.02 -34.37 -24.11
C ASN A 240 -29.13 -34.34 -23.04
N LYS A 241 -29.36 -33.16 -22.42
CA LYS A 241 -30.64 -32.53 -22.01
C LYS A 241 -30.40 -31.55 -20.85
N SER A 242 -30.52 -30.23 -21.06
CA SER A 242 -31.72 -29.36 -21.14
C SER A 242 -32.11 -28.71 -19.80
N SER A 243 -32.08 -27.37 -19.81
CA SER A 243 -32.92 -26.39 -19.09
C SER A 243 -33.36 -26.67 -17.64
N SER A 244 -32.97 -25.79 -16.70
CA SER A 244 -33.91 -24.86 -16.03
C SER A 244 -33.28 -24.09 -14.86
N LYS A 245 -33.50 -22.77 -14.91
CA LYS A 245 -33.61 -21.77 -13.83
C LYS A 245 -33.18 -22.19 -12.41
N ARG A 246 -32.24 -21.44 -11.83
CA ARG A 246 -32.19 -21.27 -10.37
C ARG A 246 -31.95 -19.82 -9.97
N LYS A 247 -32.88 -19.33 -9.15
CA LYS A 247 -33.01 -18.00 -8.56
C LYS A 247 -31.76 -17.63 -7.76
N LEU A 248 -31.30 -16.39 -7.90
CA LEU A 248 -30.34 -15.75 -7.01
C LEU A 248 -31.10 -15.10 -5.85
N SER A 249 -30.89 -15.62 -4.65
CA SER A 249 -31.09 -14.89 -3.40
C SER A 249 -29.87 -15.13 -2.50
N PRO A 250 -29.44 -14.12 -1.74
CA PRO A 250 -28.12 -14.08 -1.12
C PRO A 250 -28.12 -14.91 0.17
N SER A 251 -27.21 -15.88 0.28
CA SER A 251 -26.91 -16.49 1.57
C SER A 251 -25.42 -16.40 1.87
N THR A 252 -25.14 -15.65 2.92
CA THR A 252 -24.03 -15.85 3.84
C THR A 252 -23.80 -17.34 4.05
N ASN A 253 -22.75 -17.88 3.43
CA ASN A 253 -22.22 -19.17 3.79
C ASN A 253 -20.69 -19.07 3.85
N ARG A 254 -20.21 -18.58 5.01
CA ARG A 254 -18.98 -19.10 5.59
C ARG A 254 -19.19 -20.61 5.77
N LYS A 255 -18.83 -21.40 4.76
CA LYS A 255 -18.58 -22.82 4.99
C LYS A 255 -17.31 -22.91 5.80
N SER A 256 -17.48 -22.95 7.12
CA SER A 256 -16.59 -23.65 8.03
C SER A 256 -16.41 -25.07 7.50
N SER A 257 -15.33 -25.30 6.76
CA SER A 257 -14.88 -26.66 6.49
C SER A 257 -14.56 -27.28 7.84
N LYS A 258 -15.32 -28.30 8.21
CA LYS A 258 -15.01 -29.20 9.32
C LYS A 258 -13.54 -29.58 9.18
N LYS A 259 -12.76 -29.21 10.19
CA LYS A 259 -11.37 -29.60 10.39
C LYS A 259 -11.35 -31.11 10.57
N SER A 260 -11.28 -31.87 9.47
CA SER A 260 -10.69 -33.19 9.54
C SER A 260 -9.23 -32.98 9.97
N ARG A 261 -8.80 -33.68 11.01
CA ARG A 261 -7.38 -33.74 11.38
C ARG A 261 -6.64 -34.28 10.16
N LYS A 262 -6.04 -33.39 9.37
CA LYS A 262 -5.06 -33.75 8.37
C LYS A 262 -3.79 -34.06 9.17
N GLU A 263 -3.34 -35.31 9.15
CA GLU A 263 -2.04 -35.63 9.72
C GLU A 263 -0.98 -34.76 9.06
N PRO A 264 0.01 -34.24 9.82
CA PRO A 264 1.08 -33.42 9.26
C PRO A 264 1.76 -34.19 8.13
N SER A 265 1.89 -33.57 6.96
CA SER A 265 2.68 -34.18 5.90
C SER A 265 4.17 -34.22 6.30
N GLU A 266 4.97 -35.10 5.71
CA GLU A 266 6.43 -35.16 5.99
C GLU A 266 7.11 -33.79 5.86
N ASN A 267 6.66 -32.97 4.90
CA ASN A 267 7.10 -31.59 4.71
C ASN A 267 6.71 -30.66 5.89
N ASP A 268 5.56 -30.89 6.53
CA ASP A 268 5.12 -30.09 7.67
C ASP A 268 5.95 -30.42 8.92
N ASN A 269 6.35 -31.68 9.08
CA ASN A 269 7.24 -32.11 10.18
C ASN A 269 8.65 -31.52 10.02
N GLU A 270 9.20 -31.52 8.80
CA GLU A 270 10.52 -30.95 8.50
C GLU A 270 10.55 -29.44 8.78
N ILE A 271 9.50 -28.70 8.40
CA ILE A 271 9.36 -27.27 8.72
C ILE A 271 9.30 -27.05 10.23
N LEU A 272 8.54 -27.87 10.96
CA LEU A 272 8.38 -27.74 12.40
C LEU A 272 9.70 -27.97 13.14
N GLU A 273 10.49 -28.95 12.69
CA GLU A 273 11.79 -29.30 13.27
C GLU A 273 12.81 -28.17 13.09
N LEU A 274 12.85 -27.57 11.89
CA LEU A 274 13.66 -26.40 11.59
C LEU A 274 13.29 -25.19 12.48
N GLU A 275 12.00 -24.93 12.70
CA GLU A 275 11.54 -23.85 13.58
C GLU A 275 11.88 -24.10 15.07
N ILE A 276 11.83 -25.36 15.50
CA ILE A 276 12.23 -25.75 16.87
C ILE A 276 13.73 -25.51 17.07
N GLU A 277 14.56 -25.89 16.10
CA GLU A 277 16.01 -25.72 16.21
C GLU A 277 16.43 -24.24 16.19
N GLU A 278 15.78 -23.42 15.37
CA GLU A 278 15.96 -21.95 15.38
C GLU A 278 15.68 -21.36 16.77
N ARG A 279 14.57 -21.77 17.40
CA ARG A 279 14.21 -21.31 18.75
C ARG A 279 15.22 -21.76 19.80
N LYS A 280 15.76 -22.98 19.70
CA LYS A 280 16.81 -23.46 20.62
C LYS A 280 18.09 -22.63 20.47
N MET A 281 18.52 -22.34 19.24
CA MET A 281 19.70 -21.51 19.00
C MET A 281 19.52 -20.09 19.56
N ALA A 282 18.36 -19.47 19.33
CA ALA A 282 18.04 -18.14 19.87
C ALA A 282 18.03 -18.11 21.41
N LEU A 283 17.52 -19.17 22.06
CA LEU A 283 17.57 -19.30 23.51
C LEU A 283 18.99 -19.44 24.04
N ARG A 284 19.85 -20.23 23.36
CA ARG A 284 21.28 -20.34 23.70
C ARG A 284 22.00 -19.01 23.57
N GLU A 285 21.76 -18.26 22.49
CA GLU A 285 22.37 -16.95 22.28
C GLU A 285 21.97 -15.95 23.38
N ARG A 286 20.68 -15.94 23.76
CA ARG A 286 20.19 -15.11 24.89
C ARG A 286 20.83 -15.52 26.22
N ALA A 287 20.96 -16.81 26.48
CA ALA A 287 21.60 -17.30 27.69
C ALA A 287 23.08 -16.89 27.77
N ILE A 288 23.81 -16.93 26.64
CA ILE A 288 25.18 -16.45 26.56
C ILE A 288 25.24 -14.95 26.85
N LYS A 289 24.37 -14.14 26.22
CA LYS A 289 24.31 -12.68 26.47
C LYS A 289 23.98 -12.32 27.92
N ALA A 290 23.07 -13.05 28.55
CA ALA A 290 22.75 -12.87 29.96
C ALA A 290 23.97 -13.18 30.84
N ARG A 291 24.65 -14.31 30.58
CA ARG A 291 25.85 -14.70 31.32
C ARG A 291 27.01 -13.73 31.14
N THR A 292 27.21 -13.19 29.94
CA THR A 292 28.25 -12.16 29.71
C THR A 292 27.93 -10.87 30.47
N ALA A 293 26.67 -10.44 30.49
CA ALA A 293 26.24 -9.27 31.26
C ALA A 293 26.42 -9.49 32.78
N GLU A 294 26.10 -10.68 33.29
CA GLU A 294 26.33 -11.04 34.70
C GLU A 294 27.81 -11.01 35.08
N ILE A 295 28.70 -11.52 34.21
CA ILE A 295 30.15 -11.48 34.44
C ILE A 295 30.65 -10.03 34.46
N GLU A 296 30.14 -9.19 33.56
CA GLU A 296 30.52 -7.78 33.48
C GLU A 296 30.09 -7.00 34.74
N VAL A 297 28.87 -7.24 35.24
CA VAL A 297 28.38 -6.68 36.50
C VAL A 297 29.27 -7.11 37.67
N ARG A 298 29.61 -8.41 37.79
CA ARG A 298 30.49 -8.90 38.87
C ARG A 298 31.89 -8.28 38.82
N LYS A 299 32.42 -8.05 37.62
CA LYS A 299 33.72 -7.40 37.46
C LYS A 299 33.69 -5.96 37.96
N LEU A 300 32.62 -5.22 37.63
CA LEU A 300 32.41 -3.86 38.12
C LEU A 300 32.23 -3.83 39.65
N GLU A 301 31.49 -4.77 40.23
CA GLU A 301 31.33 -4.89 41.69
C GLU A 301 32.68 -5.12 42.40
N ALA A 302 33.52 -6.02 41.87
CA ALA A 302 34.84 -6.29 42.43
C ALA A 302 35.80 -5.08 42.29
N GLU A 303 35.71 -4.32 41.21
CA GLU A 303 36.47 -3.08 41.03
C GLU A 303 36.05 -2.01 42.05
N VAL A 304 34.74 -1.87 42.33
CA VAL A 304 34.22 -0.95 43.35
C VAL A 304 34.70 -1.36 44.75
N GLU A 305 34.60 -2.65 45.11
CA GLU A 305 35.03 -3.16 46.41
C GLU A 305 36.54 -2.97 46.63
N ALA A 306 37.36 -3.21 45.59
CA ALA A 306 38.79 -2.98 45.65
C ALA A 306 39.15 -1.49 45.87
N LEU A 307 38.40 -0.57 45.25
CA LEU A 307 38.57 0.87 45.47
C LEU A 307 38.16 1.29 46.89
N GLU A 308 37.08 0.72 47.43
CA GLU A 308 36.65 0.97 48.81
C GLU A 308 37.69 0.50 49.84
N LEU A 309 38.23 -0.70 49.65
CA LEU A 309 39.30 -1.25 50.50
C LEU A 309 40.58 -0.43 50.41
N ALA A 310 40.99 0.00 49.21
CA ALA A 310 42.14 0.86 49.01
C ALA A 310 41.97 2.21 49.73
N ASN A 311 40.79 2.82 49.63
CA ASN A 311 40.46 4.07 50.31
C ASN A 311 40.44 3.91 51.85
N LEU A 312 39.96 2.79 52.37
CA LEU A 312 40.00 2.46 53.79
C LEU A 312 41.44 2.30 54.31
N GLN A 313 42.30 1.62 53.57
CA GLN A 313 43.72 1.49 53.90
C GLN A 313 44.47 2.83 53.85
N GLN A 314 44.09 3.72 52.95
CA GLN A 314 44.65 5.08 52.88
C GLN A 314 44.23 5.94 54.08
N LYS A 315 42.99 5.81 54.55
CA LYS A 315 42.48 6.51 55.75
C LYS A 315 43.12 6.03 57.06
N GLN A 316 43.60 4.79 57.13
CA GLN A 316 44.30 4.25 58.30
C GLN A 316 45.80 4.63 58.38
N LYS A 317 46.34 5.23 57.31
CA LYS A 317 47.75 5.66 57.23
C LYS A 317 47.96 7.16 57.51
N VAL A 318 46.89 7.88 57.88
CA VAL A 318 46.90 9.29 58.31
C VAL A 318 46.70 9.35 59.82
#